data_AF-A0AAD7AZZ6-F1
#
_entry.id   AF-A0AAD7AZZ6-F1
#
_cell.length_a   1.000
_cell.length_b   1.000
_cell.length_c   1.000
_cell.angle_alpha   90.00
_cell.angle_beta   90.00
_cell.angle_gamma   90.00
#
_symmetry.space_group_name_H-M   'P 1'
#
loop_
_entity.id
_entity.type
_entity.pdbx_description
1 polymer ?
#
loop_
_entity_poly.entity_id
_entity_poly.type
_entity_poly.pdbx_seq_one_letter_code
_entity_poly.pdbx_strand_id
1 'polypeptide(L)'
;MASYLHIPATLAVAGINFTGAFSRLTSGAHTPEWYAYQIARAPNDAGTMSACIPFVDITLGVLLLPPQTRVVAAAMTSVLFSIGVGKLDRNRQAGFEPIGKRMVEGKTWGVDALLLGLGVFVLGTSWGRSSERPGGKGEGKRA
;
A
#
# COMPACT_ATOMS: atom_id res chain seq x y z
N MET A 1 -21.85 10.45 4.00
CA MET A 1 -21.00 10.73 2.81
C MET A 1 -19.70 9.91 2.78
N ALA A 2 -18.94 9.81 3.89
CA ALA A 2 -17.68 9.03 3.93
C ALA A 2 -17.82 7.54 3.53
N SER A 3 -18.99 6.94 3.74
CA SER A 3 -19.25 5.52 3.44
C SER A 3 -19.18 5.15 1.95
N TYR A 4 -19.49 6.08 1.03
CA TYR A 4 -19.45 5.82 -0.42
C TYR A 4 -18.06 5.94 -1.02
N LEU A 5 -17.19 6.74 -0.40
CA LEU A 5 -15.85 7.01 -0.93
C LEU A 5 -14.84 5.91 -0.57
N HIS A 6 -15.16 5.05 0.41
CA HIS A 6 -14.25 3.99 0.84
C HIS A 6 -14.07 2.90 -0.21
N ILE A 7 -15.14 2.49 -0.91
CA ILE A 7 -15.07 1.43 -1.93
C ILE A 7 -14.11 1.86 -3.05
N PRO A 8 -14.32 3.01 -3.72
CA PRO A 8 -13.40 3.45 -4.77
C PRO A 8 -11.99 3.69 -4.23
N ALA A 9 -11.82 4.20 -3.00
CA ALA A 9 -10.49 4.35 -2.41
C ALA A 9 -9.81 2.99 -2.16
N THR A 10 -10.53 1.99 -1.68
CA THR A 10 -10.00 0.63 -1.48
C THR A 10 -9.57 0.01 -2.81
N LEU A 11 -10.40 0.16 -3.85
CA LEU A 11 -10.10 -0.34 -5.19
C LEU A 11 -8.91 0.40 -5.81
N ALA A 12 -8.79 1.71 -5.57
CA ALA A 12 -7.63 2.48 -6.00
C ALA A 12 -6.35 1.94 -5.35
N VAL A 13 -6.31 1.81 -4.02
CA VAL A 13 -5.12 1.29 -3.31
C VAL A 13 -4.78 -0.13 -3.74
N ALA A 14 -5.78 -1.00 -3.90
CA ALA A 14 -5.55 -2.36 -4.42
C ALA A 14 -5.00 -2.34 -5.86
N GLY A 15 -5.57 -1.50 -6.73
CA GLY A 15 -5.12 -1.33 -8.10
C GLY A 15 -3.68 -0.80 -8.19
N ILE A 16 -3.29 0.10 -7.29
CA ILE A 16 -1.92 0.60 -7.19
C ILE A 16 -0.97 -0.53 -6.79
N ASN A 17 -1.32 -1.35 -5.80
CA ASN A 17 -0.52 -2.51 -5.42
C ASN A 17 -0.37 -3.48 -6.60
N PHE A 18 -1.45 -3.82 -7.31
CA PHE A 18 -1.37 -4.68 -8.50
C PHE A 18 -0.55 -4.06 -9.63
N THR A 19 -0.66 -2.75 -9.85
CA THR A 19 0.16 -2.03 -10.82
C THR A 19 1.64 -2.09 -10.45
N GLY A 20 1.97 -1.93 -9.17
CA GLY A 20 3.33 -2.06 -8.65
C GLY A 20 3.91 -3.45 -8.85
N ALA A 21 3.13 -4.49 -8.52
CA ALA A 21 3.54 -5.87 -8.75
C ALA A 21 3.76 -6.16 -10.23
N PHE A 22 2.78 -5.83 -11.08
CA PHE A 22 2.85 -6.09 -12.52
C PHE A 22 4.02 -5.35 -13.18
N SER A 23 4.24 -4.10 -12.80
CA SER A 23 5.37 -3.30 -13.30
C SER A 23 6.72 -3.95 -12.94
N ARG A 24 6.86 -4.50 -11.73
CA ARG A 24 8.09 -5.20 -11.30
C ARG A 24 8.27 -6.57 -11.96
N LEU A 25 7.19 -7.35 -12.08
CA LEU A 25 7.22 -8.65 -12.77
C LEU A 25 7.55 -8.51 -14.26
N THR A 26 7.23 -7.37 -14.86
CA THR A 26 7.52 -7.07 -16.28
C THR A 26 8.79 -6.25 -16.45
N SER A 27 9.61 -6.11 -15.40
CA SER A 27 10.86 -5.33 -15.41
C SER A 27 10.67 -3.90 -15.93
N GLY A 28 9.49 -3.32 -15.70
CA GLY A 28 9.13 -1.98 -16.10
C GLY A 28 8.42 -1.86 -17.46
N ALA A 29 8.38 -2.91 -18.29
CA ALA A 29 7.93 -2.85 -19.69
C ALA A 29 6.50 -2.33 -19.88
N HIS A 30 5.63 -2.56 -18.90
CA HIS A 30 4.23 -2.12 -18.93
C HIS A 30 3.89 -1.14 -17.80
N THR A 31 4.87 -0.41 -17.29
CA THR A 31 4.64 0.56 -16.21
C THR A 31 3.90 1.79 -16.76
N PRO A 32 2.73 2.14 -16.20
CA PRO A 32 2.07 3.38 -16.57
C PRO A 32 2.94 4.60 -16.24
N GLU A 33 2.87 5.65 -17.06
CA GLU A 33 3.71 6.85 -16.90
C GLU A 33 3.58 7.49 -15.51
N TRP A 34 2.36 7.55 -14.98
CA TRP A 34 2.08 8.08 -13.63
C TRP A 34 2.72 7.26 -12.49
N TYR A 35 3.09 6.00 -12.76
CA TYR A 35 3.73 5.08 -11.81
C TYR A 35 5.21 4.83 -12.11
N ALA A 36 5.70 5.19 -13.30
CA ALA A 36 7.10 5.02 -13.72
C ALA A 36 8.09 5.63 -12.72
N TYR A 37 7.68 6.76 -12.14
CA TYR A 37 8.36 7.43 -11.04
C TYR A 37 8.66 6.46 -9.85
N GLN A 38 7.69 5.64 -9.40
CA GLN A 38 7.87 4.71 -8.26
C GLN A 38 8.89 3.61 -8.58
N ILE A 39 8.83 3.06 -9.80
CA ILE A 39 9.75 2.02 -10.25
C ILE A 39 11.18 2.57 -10.41
N ALA A 40 11.34 3.81 -10.86
CA ALA A 40 12.66 4.45 -10.94
C ALA A 40 13.33 4.63 -9.57
N ARG A 41 12.56 4.77 -8.48
CA ARG A 41 13.09 4.90 -7.11
C ARG A 41 13.42 3.56 -6.45
N ALA A 42 12.68 2.52 -6.80
CA ALA A 42 12.91 1.14 -6.37
C ALA A 42 13.14 0.27 -7.62
N PRO A 43 14.29 0.44 -8.31
CA PRO A 43 14.58 -0.35 -9.49
C PRO A 43 14.58 -1.82 -9.12
N ASN A 44 14.20 -2.67 -10.07
CA ASN A 44 14.30 -4.11 -9.90
C ASN A 44 15.79 -4.52 -10.01
N ASP A 45 16.58 -4.18 -8.98
CA ASP A 45 17.93 -4.70 -8.82
C ASP A 45 17.82 -6.18 -8.42
N ALA A 46 18.72 -7.04 -8.89
CA ALA A 46 18.62 -8.50 -8.72
C ALA A 46 18.78 -8.97 -7.25
N GLY A 47 18.54 -8.10 -6.26
CA GLY A 47 18.56 -8.42 -4.85
C GLY A 47 17.34 -9.22 -4.41
N THR A 48 17.54 -10.11 -3.44
CA THR A 48 16.50 -10.97 -2.85
C THR A 48 15.27 -10.19 -2.37
N MET A 49 15.48 -8.99 -1.82
CA MET A 49 14.37 -8.14 -1.38
C MET A 49 13.55 -7.61 -2.54
N SER A 50 14.17 -7.20 -3.66
CA SER A 50 13.45 -6.70 -4.83
C SER A 50 12.58 -7.78 -5.48
N ALA A 51 13.07 -9.02 -5.50
CA ALA A 51 12.33 -10.17 -6.00
C ALA A 51 11.07 -10.47 -5.18
N CYS A 52 11.04 -10.13 -3.88
CA CYS A 52 9.89 -10.37 -3.01
C CYS A 52 8.80 -9.29 -3.10
N ILE A 53 9.14 -8.04 -3.44
CA ILE A 53 8.20 -6.91 -3.50
C ILE A 53 6.93 -7.20 -4.31
N PRO A 54 6.99 -7.73 -5.56
CA PRO A 54 5.77 -7.96 -6.32
C PRO A 54 4.80 -8.93 -5.64
N PHE A 55 5.30 -9.91 -4.89
CA PHE A 55 4.46 -10.84 -4.14
C PHE A 55 3.83 -10.18 -2.91
N VAL A 56 4.56 -9.29 -2.24
CA VAL A 56 4.02 -8.48 -1.14
C VAL A 56 2.92 -7.56 -1.65
N ASP A 57 3.15 -6.88 -2.77
CA ASP A 57 2.19 -6.00 -3.43
C ASP A 57 0.91 -6.78 -3.80
N ILE A 58 1.02 -7.95 -4.46
CA ILE A 58 -0.14 -8.81 -4.77
C ILE A 58 -0.89 -9.21 -3.50
N THR A 59 -0.16 -9.67 -2.47
CA THR A 59 -0.76 -10.13 -1.21
C THR A 59 -1.55 -9.02 -0.54
N LEU A 60 -0.98 -7.82 -0.43
CA LEU A 60 -1.68 -6.67 0.15
C LEU A 60 -2.85 -6.19 -0.71
N GLY A 61 -2.69 -6.20 -2.05
CA GLY A 61 -3.78 -5.92 -2.99
C GLY A 61 -4.97 -6.84 -2.78
N VAL A 62 -4.75 -8.14 -2.64
CA VAL A 62 -5.80 -9.14 -2.36
C VAL A 62 -6.40 -8.93 -0.97
N LEU A 63 -5.58 -8.72 0.06
CA LEU A 63 -6.05 -8.54 1.45
C LEU A 63 -6.81 -7.22 1.66
N LEU A 64 -6.71 -6.24 0.76
CA LEU A 64 -7.54 -5.03 0.79
C LEU A 64 -9.00 -5.27 0.36
N LEU A 65 -9.25 -6.29 -0.46
CA LEU A 65 -10.57 -6.54 -1.03
C LEU A 65 -11.58 -7.01 0.03
N PRO A 66 -11.33 -8.07 0.82
CA PRO A 66 -12.29 -8.52 1.81
C PRO A 66 -12.28 -7.59 3.05
N PRO A 67 -13.46 -7.25 3.60
CA PRO A 67 -13.57 -6.32 4.73
C PRO A 67 -12.86 -6.79 6.00
N GLN A 68 -12.65 -8.10 6.17
CA GLN A 68 -12.03 -8.70 7.35
C GLN A 68 -10.54 -8.37 7.49
N THR A 69 -9.81 -8.30 6.37
CA THR A 69 -8.36 -8.09 6.36
C THR A 69 -7.97 -6.68 5.93
N ARG A 70 -8.92 -5.91 5.40
CA ARG A 70 -8.71 -4.57 4.82
C ARG A 70 -7.98 -3.62 5.76
N VAL A 71 -8.32 -3.62 7.05
CA VAL A 71 -7.69 -2.73 8.03
C VAL A 71 -6.20 -3.01 8.14
N VAL A 72 -5.82 -4.28 8.32
CA VAL A 72 -4.42 -4.70 8.44
C VAL A 72 -3.69 -4.44 7.13
N ALA A 73 -4.30 -4.77 6.00
CA ALA A 73 -3.71 -4.55 4.68
C ALA A 73 -3.50 -3.06 4.37
N ALA A 74 -4.45 -2.20 4.72
CA ALA A 74 -4.34 -0.75 4.54
C ALA A 74 -3.25 -0.15 5.45
N ALA A 75 -3.14 -0.62 6.69
CA ALA A 75 -2.07 -0.22 7.60
C ALA A 75 -0.69 -0.61 7.05
N MET A 76 -0.53 -1.88 6.66
CA MET A 76 0.73 -2.38 6.09
C MET A 76 1.10 -1.67 4.79
N THR A 77 0.12 -1.47 3.89
CA THR A 77 0.32 -0.71 2.65
C THR A 77 0.79 0.71 2.96
N SER A 78 0.13 1.40 3.90
CA SER A 78 0.52 2.76 4.30
C SER A 78 1.94 2.81 4.87
N VAL A 79 2.33 1.85 5.70
CA VAL A 79 3.69 1.74 6.26
C VAL A 79 4.72 1.51 5.16
N LEU A 80 4.48 0.56 4.24
CA LEU A 80 5.42 0.25 3.17
C LEU A 80 5.58 1.41 2.18
N PHE A 81 4.50 2.12 1.86
CA PHE A 81 4.58 3.37 1.12
C PHE A 81 5.39 4.42 1.90
N SER A 82 5.11 4.61 3.20
CA SER A 82 5.80 5.60 4.06
C SER A 82 7.30 5.39 4.14
N ILE A 83 7.73 4.15 4.30
CA ILE A 83 9.14 3.78 4.45
C ILE A 83 9.88 3.99 3.12
N GLY A 84 9.16 3.87 1.99
CA GLY A 84 9.77 3.81 0.67
C GLY A 84 10.51 2.49 0.51
N VAL A 85 10.22 1.75 -0.56
CA VAL A 85 10.95 0.51 -0.81
C VAL A 85 12.36 0.89 -1.31
N GLY A 86 13.33 0.88 -0.41
CA GLY A 86 14.69 1.35 -0.66
C GLY A 86 15.47 0.42 -1.59
N LYS A 87 16.35 1.00 -2.41
CA LYS A 87 17.41 0.30 -3.15
C LYS A 87 18.23 -0.56 -2.20
N LEU A 88 18.50 -1.81 -2.58
CA LEU A 88 19.55 -2.60 -1.97
C LEU A 88 20.83 -2.44 -2.82
N ASP A 89 21.35 -1.20 -2.91
CA ASP A 89 22.58 -0.94 -3.63
C ASP A 89 23.79 -1.39 -2.78
N ARG A 90 24.58 -2.33 -3.31
CA ARG A 90 25.71 -2.96 -2.62
C ARG A 90 26.88 -2.00 -2.37
N ASN A 91 26.89 -0.80 -2.99
CA ASN A 91 28.04 0.12 -2.95
C ASN A 91 27.73 1.61 -2.66
N ARG A 92 26.48 1.98 -2.37
CA ARG A 92 26.13 3.34 -1.93
C ARG A 92 25.36 3.25 -0.62
N GLN A 93 25.77 4.03 0.38
CA GLN A 93 25.13 4.10 1.70
C GLN A 93 23.60 4.04 1.55
N ALA A 94 23.02 2.98 2.12
CA ALA A 94 21.59 2.69 2.07
C ALA A 94 20.81 3.83 2.72
N GLY A 95 20.27 4.72 1.91
CA GLY A 95 19.36 5.76 2.38
C GLY A 95 17.93 5.28 2.24
N PHE A 96 17.41 4.58 3.24
CA PHE A 96 15.96 4.57 3.47
C PHE A 96 15.56 6.02 3.78
N GLU A 97 15.11 6.76 2.76
CA GLU A 97 14.56 8.10 2.98
C GLU A 97 13.04 7.98 3.14
N PRO A 98 12.56 8.01 4.40
CA PRO A 98 11.12 7.96 4.66
C PRO A 98 10.43 9.13 3.94
N ILE A 99 9.22 8.86 3.46
CA ILE A 99 8.38 9.85 2.75
C ILE A 99 8.35 11.20 3.50
N GLY A 100 8.26 11.17 4.83
CA GLY A 100 8.20 12.39 5.65
C GLY A 100 9.41 13.30 5.49
N LYS A 101 10.63 12.74 5.44
CA LYS A 101 11.85 13.52 5.22
C LYS A 101 11.86 14.15 3.82
N ARG A 102 11.38 13.42 2.81
CA ARG A 102 11.33 13.88 1.41
C ARG A 102 10.26 14.93 1.15
N MET A 103 9.14 14.85 1.86
CA MET A 103 8.09 15.89 1.84
C MET A 103 8.62 17.19 2.41
N VAL A 104 9.33 17.14 3.54
CA VAL A 104 9.97 18.32 4.15
C VAL A 104 11.02 18.94 3.23
N GLU A 105 11.77 18.11 2.49
CA GLU A 105 12.76 18.57 1.51
C GLU A 105 12.18 19.01 0.16
N GLY A 106 10.85 19.00 -0.01
CA GLY A 106 10.20 19.44 -1.26
C GLY A 106 10.38 18.48 -2.44
N LYS A 107 11.02 17.32 -2.25
CA LYS A 107 11.39 16.39 -3.34
C LYS A 107 10.20 15.59 -3.87
N THR A 108 9.16 15.35 -3.06
CA THR A 108 8.14 14.33 -3.38
C THR A 108 6.72 14.69 -2.87
N TRP A 109 6.11 15.74 -3.39
CA TRP A 109 4.76 16.19 -2.97
C TRP A 109 3.58 15.57 -3.74
N GLY A 110 3.81 14.97 -4.91
CA GLY A 110 2.73 14.49 -5.79
C GLY A 110 2.16 13.11 -5.41
N VAL A 111 2.41 12.12 -6.26
CA VAL A 111 1.82 10.77 -6.16
C VAL A 111 2.05 10.11 -4.79
N ASP A 112 3.20 10.31 -4.14
CA ASP A 112 3.47 9.75 -2.82
C ASP A 112 2.52 10.22 -1.71
N ALA A 113 2.22 11.52 -1.70
CA ALA A 113 1.30 12.09 -0.73
C ALA A 113 -0.12 11.57 -0.97
N LEU A 114 -0.50 11.43 -2.24
CA LEU A 114 -1.79 10.88 -2.65
C LEU A 114 -1.93 9.40 -2.24
N LEU A 115 -0.91 8.58 -2.50
CA LEU A 115 -0.91 7.15 -2.19
C LEU A 115 -0.94 6.90 -0.67
N LEU A 116 -0.11 7.64 0.08
CA LEU A 116 -0.12 7.60 1.53
C LEU A 116 -1.47 8.07 2.09
N GLY A 117 -1.98 9.18 1.57
CA GLY A 117 -3.29 9.74 1.96
C GLY A 117 -4.43 8.77 1.70
N LEU A 118 -4.44 8.08 0.56
CA LEU A 118 -5.42 7.04 0.23
C LEU A 118 -5.32 5.84 1.17
N GLY A 119 -4.11 5.37 1.48
CA GLY A 119 -3.89 4.28 2.44
C GLY A 119 -4.42 4.62 3.84
N VAL A 120 -4.07 5.80 4.35
CA VAL A 120 -4.54 6.30 5.65
C VAL A 120 -6.06 6.53 5.64
N PHE A 121 -6.63 7.02 4.54
CA PHE A 121 -8.07 7.19 4.40
C PHE A 121 -8.82 5.85 4.43
N VAL A 122 -8.33 4.84 3.71
CA VAL A 122 -8.89 3.49 3.74
C VAL A 122 -8.77 2.89 5.14
N LEU A 123 -7.62 3.08 5.81
CA LEU A 123 -7.41 2.64 7.19
C LEU A 123 -8.44 3.27 8.14
N GLY A 124 -8.57 4.60 8.14
CA GLY A 124 -9.49 5.31 9.03
C GLY A 124 -10.96 4.92 8.81
N THR A 125 -11.39 4.87 7.55
CA THR A 125 -12.80 4.53 7.20
C THR A 125 -13.13 3.04 7.37
N SER A 126 -12.12 2.16 7.34
CA SER A 126 -12.29 0.72 7.61
C SER A 126 -12.24 0.43 9.11
N TRP A 127 -11.40 1.14 9.86
CA TRP A 127 -11.30 1.00 11.31
C TRP A 127 -12.61 1.42 11.99
N GLY A 128 -13.17 2.59 11.63
CA GLY A 128 -14.44 3.07 12.18
C GLY A 128 -15.59 2.07 12.01
N ARG A 129 -15.63 1.35 10.88
CA ARG A 129 -16.63 0.30 10.64
C ARG A 129 -16.37 -1.02 11.37
N SER A 130 -15.11 -1.33 11.64
CA SER A 130 -14.76 -2.50 12.46
C SER A 130 -15.23 -2.32 13.90
N SER A 131 -15.10 -1.09 14.44
CA SER A 131 -15.60 -0.74 15.77
C SER A 131 -17.13 -0.65 15.87
N GLU A 132 -17.83 -0.38 14.77
CA GLU A 132 -19.30 -0.30 14.69
C GLU A 132 -20.01 -1.65 14.54
N ARG A 133 -19.32 -2.79 14.70
CA ARG A 133 -19.96 -4.11 14.81
C ARG A 133 -20.16 -4.50 16.29
N PRO A 134 -21.21 -4.03 16.98
CA PRO A 134 -21.62 -4.64 18.24
C PRO A 134 -22.39 -5.93 17.92
N GLY A 135 -21.93 -7.07 18.45
CA GLY A 135 -22.81 -8.23 18.66
C GLY A 135 -22.46 -9.51 17.89
N GLY A 136 -21.50 -10.26 18.44
CA GLY A 136 -21.57 -11.73 18.50
C GLY A 136 -21.80 -12.15 19.96
N LYS A 137 -22.86 -11.63 20.60
CA LYS A 137 -23.31 -12.10 21.93
C LYS A 137 -24.66 -12.79 21.76
N GLY A 138 -24.63 -14.11 21.84
CA GLY A 138 -25.74 -14.95 22.31
C GLY A 138 -26.74 -15.42 21.26
N GLU A 139 -26.56 -16.65 20.79
CA GLU A 139 -27.71 -17.51 20.47
C GLU A 139 -27.43 -18.94 20.97
N GLY A 140 -28.29 -19.40 21.88
CA GLY A 140 -28.54 -20.83 22.08
C GLY A 140 -27.86 -21.55 23.25
N LYS A 141 -28.10 -21.13 24.50
CA LYS A 141 -28.30 -22.15 25.55
C LYS A 141 -29.58 -22.90 25.19
N ARG A 142 -29.46 -24.08 24.60
CA ARG A 142 -30.58 -25.03 24.55
C ARG A 142 -30.61 -25.76 25.90
N ALA A 143 -31.77 -25.66 26.53
CA ALA A 143 -32.21 -26.44 27.67
C ALA A 143 -32.26 -27.94 27.33
#